data_AF-A0A2S5ZVJ3-F1
#
_entry.id   AF-A0A2S5ZVJ3-F1
#
_cell.length_a   1.000
_cell.length_b   1.000
_cell.length_c   1.000
_cell.angle_alpha   90.00
_cell.angle_beta   90.00
_cell.angle_gamma   90.00
#
_symmetry.space_group_name_H-M   'P 1'
#
loop_
_entity.id
_entity.type
_entity.pdbx_description
1 polymer ?
#
loop_
_entity_poly.entity_id
_entity_poly.type
_entity_poly.pdbx_seq_one_letter_code
_entity_poly.pdbx_strand_id
1 'polypeptide(L)'
;MLDKRTWETQYQLIMALGTTGSGADVELLKKLALQPRSATTVNAALGDAIVRLGRDADNDPAPALWCLQQDVELLADGALRAVAMLRLKFPDSAVDAVLDYAEANFHDLNHKFLAYWPAVAAAGWSGPRVRMFLTRCSQDSREIIAAAATDALNGCYGNYMSVL
;
A
#
# COMPACT_ATOMS: atom_id res chain seq x y z
N MET A 1 12.00 22.30 -7.00
CA MET A 1 12.47 20.90 -7.07
C MET A 1 13.04 20.56 -5.70
N LEU A 2 12.42 19.66 -4.94
CA LEU A 2 12.91 19.25 -3.62
C LEU A 2 14.30 18.62 -3.74
N ASP A 3 15.22 18.96 -2.83
CA ASP A 3 16.64 18.57 -2.91
C ASP A 3 16.82 17.05 -2.77
N LYS A 4 17.43 16.44 -3.80
CA LYS A 4 17.81 15.01 -3.84
C LYS A 4 18.70 14.57 -2.67
N ARG A 5 19.37 15.48 -1.96
CA ARG A 5 20.28 15.13 -0.85
C ARG A 5 19.57 14.92 0.49
N THR A 6 18.27 15.19 0.56
CA THR A 6 17.51 15.17 1.83
C THR A 6 16.33 14.21 1.79
N TRP A 7 16.24 13.35 0.77
CA TRP A 7 15.06 12.50 0.58
C TRP A 7 14.90 11.49 1.71
N GLU A 8 15.99 10.95 2.26
CA GLU A 8 15.97 10.05 3.42
C GLU A 8 15.37 10.77 4.63
N THR A 9 15.81 11.99 4.90
CA THR A 9 15.28 12.80 6.00
C THR A 9 13.80 13.11 5.81
N GLN A 10 13.39 13.50 4.59
CA GLN A 10 11.98 13.76 4.29
C GLN A 10 11.14 12.50 4.45
N TYR A 11 11.62 11.36 3.94
CA TYR A 11 10.98 10.06 4.08
C TYR A 11 10.76 9.72 5.56
N GLN A 12 11.81 9.81 6.37
CA GLN A 12 11.73 9.47 7.80
C GLN A 12 10.83 10.43 8.58
N LEU A 13 10.85 11.74 8.27
CA LEU A 13 9.94 12.70 8.87
C LEU A 13 8.48 12.40 8.53
N ILE A 14 8.18 12.03 7.29
CA ILE A 14 6.82 11.68 6.86
C ILE A 14 6.36 10.37 7.52
N MET A 15 7.23 9.36 7.62
CA MET A 15 6.92 8.12 8.34
C MET A 15 6.65 8.36 9.83
N ALA A 16 7.43 9.24 10.47
CA ALA A 16 7.20 9.66 11.85
C ALA A 16 5.85 10.38 11.99
N LEU A 17 5.55 11.34 11.10
CA LEU A 17 4.25 12.02 11.06
C LEU A 17 3.10 11.03 10.86
N GLY A 18 3.22 10.07 9.95
CA GLY A 18 2.20 9.03 9.75
C GLY A 18 1.91 8.19 10.99
N THR A 19 2.88 8.09 11.91
CA THR A 19 2.75 7.31 13.16
C THR A 19 2.24 8.15 14.33
N THR A 20 2.62 9.42 14.41
CA THR A 20 2.35 10.28 15.59
C THR A 20 1.42 11.46 15.31
N GLY A 21 1.11 11.73 14.06
CA GLY A 21 0.38 12.90 13.59
C GLY A 21 -1.13 12.81 13.81
N SER A 22 -1.84 13.78 13.24
CA SER A 22 -3.30 13.88 13.31
C SER A 22 -3.93 13.86 11.92
N GLY A 23 -5.22 13.50 11.83
CA GLY A 23 -5.98 13.62 10.59
C GLY A 23 -5.98 15.04 9.99
N ALA A 24 -5.74 16.07 10.80
CA ALA A 24 -5.57 17.45 10.34
C ALA A 24 -4.40 17.65 9.34
N ASP A 25 -3.40 16.76 9.36
CA ASP A 25 -2.21 16.85 8.50
C ASP A 25 -2.43 16.25 7.10
N VAL A 26 -3.54 15.52 6.88
CA VAL A 26 -3.76 14.70 5.68
C VAL A 26 -3.83 15.55 4.41
N GLU A 27 -4.48 16.71 4.47
CA GLU A 27 -4.57 17.59 3.30
C GLU A 27 -3.21 18.19 2.91
N LEU A 28 -2.32 18.41 3.88
CA LEU A 28 -0.94 18.79 3.59
C LEU A 28 -0.20 17.63 2.91
N LEU A 29 -0.35 16.40 3.41
CA LEU A 29 0.31 15.21 2.83
C LEU A 29 -0.16 14.92 1.40
N LYS A 30 -1.47 15.05 1.13
CA LYS A 30 -2.02 14.94 -0.24
C LYS A 30 -1.44 16.00 -1.16
N LYS A 31 -1.38 17.26 -0.72
CA LYS A 31 -0.75 18.35 -1.49
C LYS A 31 0.71 18.06 -1.79
N LEU A 32 1.46 17.54 -0.80
CA LEU A 32 2.84 17.14 -1.01
C LEU A 32 2.92 16.03 -2.05
N ALA A 33 2.11 14.96 -1.94
CA ALA A 33 2.13 13.78 -2.81
C ALA A 33 1.97 14.13 -4.30
N LEU A 34 1.21 15.18 -4.63
CA LEU A 34 0.98 15.64 -6.00
C LEU A 34 2.09 16.55 -6.55
N GLN A 35 3.06 16.95 -5.72
CA GLN A 35 4.18 17.79 -6.18
C GLN A 35 5.21 16.96 -6.95
N PRO A 36 5.63 17.40 -8.16
CA PRO A 36 6.72 16.79 -8.89
C PRO A 36 7.99 16.73 -8.03
N ARG A 37 8.60 15.54 -7.98
CA ARG A 37 9.80 15.29 -7.19
C ARG A 37 10.76 14.37 -7.91
N SER A 38 12.05 14.58 -7.65
CA SER A 38 13.10 13.75 -8.22
C SER A 38 13.40 12.50 -7.41
N ALA A 39 13.12 12.51 -6.09
CA ALA A 39 13.25 11.35 -5.22
C ALA A 39 11.85 10.77 -4.97
N THR A 40 11.47 9.78 -5.77
CA THR A 40 10.11 9.22 -5.79
C THR A 40 9.84 8.31 -4.58
N THR A 41 10.86 7.79 -3.89
CA THR A 41 10.74 7.00 -2.64
C THR A 41 9.97 7.73 -1.53
N VAL A 42 10.03 9.07 -1.49
CA VAL A 42 9.25 9.88 -0.54
C VAL A 42 7.74 9.70 -0.76
N ASN A 43 7.29 9.34 -1.97
CA ASN A 43 5.88 9.03 -2.23
C ASN A 43 5.41 7.79 -1.44
N ALA A 44 6.27 6.80 -1.21
CA ALA A 44 5.90 5.62 -0.41
C ALA A 44 5.68 5.97 1.06
N ALA A 45 6.45 6.89 1.63
CA ALA A 45 6.18 7.41 2.96
C ALA A 45 4.85 8.20 3.00
N LEU A 46 4.58 9.03 1.97
CA LEU A 46 3.34 9.78 1.90
C LEU A 46 2.11 8.88 1.77
N GLY A 47 2.18 7.85 0.93
CA GLY A 47 1.07 6.91 0.75
C GLY A 47 0.72 6.21 2.05
N ASP A 48 1.74 5.75 2.79
CA ASP A 48 1.57 5.11 4.09
C ASP A 48 1.00 6.09 5.13
N ALA A 49 1.55 7.30 5.23
CA ALA A 49 1.08 8.32 6.17
C ALA A 49 -0.35 8.80 5.88
N ILE A 50 -0.70 8.99 4.60
CA ILE A 50 -2.06 9.36 4.18
C ILE A 50 -3.05 8.28 4.60
N VAL A 51 -2.72 7.00 4.41
CA VAL A 51 -3.58 5.91 4.87
C VAL A 51 -3.68 5.90 6.39
N ARG A 52 -2.58 6.05 7.13
CA ARG A 52 -2.60 6.03 8.61
C ARG A 52 -3.46 7.13 9.22
N LEU A 53 -3.35 8.35 8.71
CA LEU A 53 -3.95 9.54 9.31
C LEU A 53 -5.31 9.90 8.69
N GLY A 54 -5.56 9.52 7.44
CA GLY A 54 -6.71 9.98 6.66
C GLY A 54 -8.01 9.21 6.84
N ARG A 55 -8.02 8.20 7.71
CA ARG A 55 -9.18 7.34 7.91
C ARG A 55 -10.18 8.00 8.87
N ASP A 56 -11.43 8.09 8.44
CA ASP A 56 -12.54 8.57 9.30
C ASP A 56 -13.13 7.44 10.17
N ALA A 57 -12.80 6.19 9.87
CA ALA A 57 -13.15 5.00 10.63
C ALA A 57 -12.05 3.92 10.51
N ASP A 58 -11.99 2.96 11.44
CA ASP A 58 -10.89 1.98 11.52
C ASP A 58 -10.55 1.30 10.19
N ASN A 59 -11.55 0.93 9.39
CA ASN A 59 -11.40 0.24 8.10
C ASN A 59 -11.79 1.11 6.90
N ASP A 60 -11.71 2.43 7.03
CA ASP A 60 -12.03 3.36 5.95
C ASP A 60 -11.08 3.16 4.75
N PRO A 61 -11.59 2.78 3.56
CA PRO A 61 -10.77 2.58 2.37
C PRO A 61 -10.44 3.88 1.64
N ALA A 62 -11.14 4.99 1.92
CA ALA A 62 -11.06 6.20 1.11
C ALA A 62 -9.63 6.75 0.93
N PRO A 63 -8.76 6.79 1.96
CA PRO A 63 -7.39 7.27 1.78
C PRO A 63 -6.54 6.39 0.86
N ALA A 64 -6.72 5.06 0.96
CA ALA A 64 -5.98 4.11 0.12
C ALA A 64 -6.46 4.23 -1.33
N LEU A 65 -7.78 4.25 -1.56
CA LEU A 65 -8.35 4.41 -2.89
C LEU A 65 -7.97 5.75 -3.53
N TRP A 66 -7.90 6.82 -2.75
CA TRP A 66 -7.39 8.11 -3.23
C TRP A 66 -5.95 7.96 -3.74
N CYS A 67 -5.05 7.29 -3.01
CA CYS A 67 -3.67 7.07 -3.46
C CYS A 67 -3.61 6.24 -4.76
N LEU A 68 -4.44 5.20 -4.91
CA LEU A 68 -4.48 4.37 -6.12
C LEU A 68 -4.96 5.11 -7.36
N GLN A 69 -5.78 6.14 -7.18
CA GLN A 69 -6.27 6.99 -8.28
C GLN A 69 -5.21 7.98 -8.78
N GLN A 70 -4.10 8.13 -8.07
CA GLN A 70 -3.02 9.01 -8.51
C GLN A 70 -2.10 8.23 -9.46
N ASP A 71 -1.64 8.89 -10.52
CA ASP A 71 -0.64 8.35 -11.46
C ASP A 71 0.78 8.41 -10.85
N VAL A 72 0.92 7.87 -9.63
CA VAL A 72 2.13 7.90 -8.82
C VAL A 72 2.33 6.54 -8.16
N GLU A 73 3.05 5.66 -8.83
CA GLU A 73 3.18 4.25 -8.43
C GLU A 73 3.68 4.05 -6.98
N LEU A 74 4.76 4.74 -6.59
CA LEU A 74 5.28 4.63 -5.23
C LEU A 74 4.33 5.19 -4.16
N LEU A 75 3.37 6.05 -4.53
CA LEU A 75 2.31 6.48 -3.62
C LEU A 75 1.34 5.33 -3.36
N ALA A 76 0.95 4.61 -4.42
CA ALA A 76 0.11 3.43 -4.32
C ALA A 76 0.80 2.31 -3.53
N ASP A 77 2.10 2.06 -3.77
CA ASP A 77 2.90 1.12 -2.99
C ASP A 77 2.83 1.41 -1.48
N GLY A 78 3.12 2.65 -1.08
CA GLY A 78 3.06 3.08 0.31
C GLY A 78 1.68 2.91 0.94
N ALA A 79 0.62 3.26 0.19
CA ALA A 79 -0.75 3.11 0.65
C ALA A 79 -1.11 1.63 0.88
N LEU A 80 -0.82 0.76 -0.09
CA LEU A 80 -1.09 -0.68 0.01
C LEU A 80 -0.28 -1.34 1.13
N ARG A 81 0.97 -0.91 1.33
CA ARG A 81 1.79 -1.32 2.48
C ARG A 81 1.09 -0.99 3.79
N ALA A 82 0.58 0.23 3.95
CA ALA A 82 -0.16 0.60 5.17
C ALA A 82 -1.44 -0.24 5.35
N VAL A 83 -2.19 -0.50 4.28
CA VAL A 83 -3.37 -1.38 4.31
C VAL A 83 -3.00 -2.76 4.86
N ALA A 84 -1.92 -3.35 4.35
CA ALA A 84 -1.41 -4.65 4.78
C ALA A 84 -0.94 -4.64 6.24
N MET A 85 -0.08 -3.67 6.61
CA MET A 85 0.50 -3.57 7.96
C MET A 85 -0.53 -3.30 9.04
N LEU A 86 -1.54 -2.47 8.74
CA LEU A 86 -2.64 -2.15 9.65
C LEU A 86 -3.75 -3.21 9.62
N ARG A 87 -3.66 -4.19 8.71
CA ARG A 87 -4.63 -5.28 8.56
C ARG A 87 -6.05 -4.78 8.33
N LEU A 88 -6.19 -3.74 7.52
CA LEU A 88 -7.48 -3.08 7.28
C LEU A 88 -8.45 -4.04 6.60
N LYS A 89 -9.67 -4.12 7.13
CA LYS A 89 -10.76 -4.98 6.62
C LYS A 89 -11.74 -4.16 5.80
N PHE A 90 -11.40 -3.94 4.54
CA PHE A 90 -12.21 -3.16 3.62
C PHE A 90 -13.52 -3.87 3.25
N PRO A 91 -14.57 -3.10 2.87
CA PRO A 91 -15.75 -3.67 2.24
C PRO A 91 -15.41 -4.28 0.88
N ASP A 92 -16.17 -5.28 0.45
CA ASP A 92 -15.91 -6.07 -0.76
C ASP A 92 -15.66 -5.20 -2.01
N SER A 93 -16.43 -4.12 -2.19
CA SER A 93 -16.25 -3.21 -3.34
C SER A 93 -14.90 -2.49 -3.34
N ALA A 94 -14.36 -2.16 -2.17
CA ALA A 94 -13.04 -1.54 -2.05
C ALA A 94 -11.91 -2.58 -2.17
N VAL A 95 -12.15 -3.81 -1.70
CA VAL A 95 -11.25 -4.95 -1.95
C VAL A 95 -11.12 -5.17 -3.46
N ASP A 96 -12.24 -5.26 -4.17
CA ASP A 96 -12.25 -5.45 -5.62
C ASP A 96 -11.45 -4.35 -6.33
N ALA A 97 -11.64 -3.09 -5.96
CA ALA A 97 -10.88 -1.97 -6.52
C ALA A 97 -9.36 -2.07 -6.28
N VAL A 98 -8.93 -2.51 -5.09
CA VAL A 98 -7.51 -2.76 -4.79
C VAL A 98 -6.97 -3.91 -5.65
N LEU A 99 -7.72 -5.00 -5.79
CA LEU A 99 -7.30 -6.17 -6.55
C LEU A 99 -7.25 -5.89 -8.06
N ASP A 100 -8.19 -5.11 -8.58
CA ASP A 100 -8.19 -4.67 -9.98
C ASP A 100 -6.96 -3.79 -10.28
N TYR A 101 -6.62 -2.87 -9.36
CA TYR A 101 -5.40 -2.08 -9.48
C TYR A 101 -4.14 -2.95 -9.47
N ALA A 102 -4.05 -3.91 -8.55
CA ALA A 102 -2.91 -4.82 -8.45
C ALA A 102 -2.75 -5.68 -9.71
N GLU A 103 -3.86 -6.19 -10.25
CA GLU A 103 -3.87 -7.03 -11.44
C GLU A 103 -3.53 -6.27 -12.72
N ALA A 104 -3.97 -5.02 -12.85
CA ALA A 104 -3.61 -4.15 -13.96
C ALA A 104 -2.08 -3.94 -14.04
N ASN A 105 -1.40 -3.95 -12.88
CA ASN A 105 0.04 -3.76 -12.77
C ASN A 105 0.84 -5.07 -12.66
N PHE A 106 0.17 -6.22 -12.72
CA PHE A 106 0.78 -7.53 -12.45
C PHE A 106 1.85 -7.94 -13.46
N HIS A 107 1.74 -7.44 -14.69
CA HIS A 107 2.61 -7.78 -15.81
C HIS A 107 4.02 -7.21 -15.71
N ASP A 108 4.24 -6.21 -14.85
CA ASP A 108 5.56 -5.65 -14.64
C ASP A 108 6.33 -6.45 -13.59
N LEU A 109 7.28 -7.26 -14.06
CA LEU A 109 8.11 -8.11 -13.20
C LEU A 109 9.15 -7.31 -12.37
N ASN A 110 9.41 -6.04 -12.72
CA ASN A 110 10.28 -5.17 -11.95
C ASN A 110 9.56 -4.57 -10.73
N HIS A 111 8.23 -4.43 -10.81
CA HIS A 111 7.40 -3.85 -9.75
C HIS A 111 6.75 -4.94 -8.90
N LYS A 112 7.54 -5.49 -7.96
CA LYS A 112 7.12 -6.61 -7.11
C LYS A 112 6.12 -6.20 -6.02
N PHE A 113 6.14 -4.94 -5.60
CA PHE A 113 5.43 -4.54 -4.38
C PHE A 113 3.93 -4.29 -4.57
N LEU A 114 3.50 -3.90 -5.78
CA LEU A 114 2.09 -3.62 -6.07
C LEU A 114 1.19 -4.85 -6.04
N ALA A 115 1.71 -6.04 -6.36
CA ALA A 115 1.00 -7.30 -6.20
C ALA A 115 1.24 -7.93 -4.81
N TYR A 116 2.43 -7.70 -4.24
CA TYR A 116 2.80 -8.23 -2.94
C TYR A 116 1.91 -7.68 -1.81
N TRP A 117 1.80 -6.36 -1.65
CA TRP A 117 1.03 -5.79 -0.52
C TRP A 117 -0.45 -6.18 -0.52
N PRO A 118 -1.16 -6.20 -1.67
CA PRO A 118 -2.51 -6.77 -1.73
C PRO A 118 -2.57 -8.25 -1.38
N ALA A 119 -1.58 -9.06 -1.77
CA ALA A 119 -1.52 -10.47 -1.37
C ALA A 119 -1.37 -10.61 0.15
N VAL A 120 -0.56 -9.76 0.78
CA VAL A 120 -0.46 -9.68 2.26
C VAL A 120 -1.81 -9.29 2.89
N ALA A 121 -2.40 -8.18 2.42
CA ALA A 121 -3.62 -7.62 3.00
C ALA A 121 -4.81 -8.59 2.89
N ALA A 122 -4.86 -9.35 1.79
CA ALA A 122 -5.87 -10.36 1.51
C ALA A 122 -5.97 -11.47 2.56
N ALA A 123 -4.99 -11.66 3.45
CA ALA A 123 -5.11 -12.56 4.60
C ALA A 123 -6.27 -12.18 5.55
N GLY A 124 -6.68 -10.90 5.56
CA GLY A 124 -7.83 -10.40 6.32
C GLY A 124 -9.13 -10.28 5.55
N TRP A 125 -9.11 -10.57 4.25
CA TRP A 125 -10.25 -10.42 3.35
C TRP A 125 -10.82 -11.79 3.00
N SER A 126 -12.05 -11.80 2.47
CA SER A 126 -12.73 -13.05 2.13
C SER A 126 -13.50 -12.92 0.82
N GLY A 127 -13.90 -14.06 0.26
CA GLY A 127 -14.74 -14.11 -0.93
C GLY A 127 -14.05 -14.73 -2.16
N PRO A 128 -14.82 -15.01 -3.23
CA PRO A 128 -14.31 -15.66 -4.43
C PRO A 128 -13.23 -14.85 -5.13
N ARG A 129 -13.38 -13.53 -5.21
CA ARG A 129 -12.41 -12.63 -5.88
C ARG A 129 -11.04 -12.68 -5.22
N VAL A 130 -11.01 -12.59 -3.89
CA VAL A 130 -9.79 -12.69 -3.08
C VAL A 130 -9.10 -14.03 -3.30
N ARG A 131 -9.85 -15.15 -3.25
CA ARG A 131 -9.30 -16.49 -3.49
C ARG A 131 -8.70 -16.64 -4.89
N MET A 132 -9.37 -16.09 -5.91
CA MET A 132 -8.89 -16.13 -7.29
C MET A 132 -7.57 -15.35 -7.44
N PHE A 133 -7.53 -14.13 -6.89
CA PHE A 133 -6.32 -13.30 -6.86
C PHE A 133 -5.15 -14.02 -6.17
N LEU A 134 -5.38 -14.57 -4.97
CA LEU A 134 -4.36 -15.29 -4.21
C LEU A 134 -3.88 -16.57 -4.93
N THR A 135 -4.78 -17.29 -5.60
CA THR A 135 -4.41 -18.47 -6.39
C THR A 135 -3.52 -18.10 -7.58
N ARG A 136 -3.78 -16.95 -8.22
CA ARG A 136 -2.89 -16.44 -9.27
C ARG A 136 -1.53 -16.03 -8.68
N CYS A 137 -1.52 -15.33 -7.55
CA CYS A 137 -0.31 -14.89 -6.89
C CYS A 137 0.58 -16.06 -6.42
N SER A 138 0.00 -17.16 -5.94
CA SER A 138 0.76 -18.33 -5.49
C SER A 138 1.49 -19.06 -6.63
N GLN A 139 1.13 -18.78 -7.88
CA GLN A 139 1.77 -19.29 -9.09
C GLN A 139 2.77 -18.30 -9.69
N ASP A 140 2.97 -17.12 -9.07
CA ASP A 140 3.89 -16.10 -9.57
C ASP A 140 5.36 -16.57 -9.44
N SER A 141 6.20 -16.24 -10.42
CA SER A 141 7.62 -16.59 -10.40
C SER A 141 8.43 -15.79 -9.37
N ARG A 142 7.89 -14.67 -8.88
CA ARG A 142 8.46 -13.87 -7.80
C ARG A 142 8.10 -14.52 -6.47
N GLU A 143 9.06 -15.25 -5.90
CA GLU A 143 8.91 -16.02 -4.65
C GLU A 143 8.24 -15.25 -3.52
N ILE A 144 8.55 -13.96 -3.35
CA ILE A 144 7.97 -13.10 -2.31
C ILE A 144 6.44 -12.94 -2.44
N ILE A 145 5.91 -12.86 -3.66
CA ILE A 145 4.46 -12.77 -3.92
C ILE A 145 3.81 -14.14 -3.73
N ALA A 146 4.44 -15.20 -4.25
CA ALA A 146 3.93 -16.56 -4.12
C ALA A 146 3.86 -17.03 -2.66
N ALA A 147 4.88 -16.71 -1.86
CA ALA A 147 4.92 -17.00 -0.43
C ALA A 147 3.83 -16.21 0.32
N ALA A 148 3.73 -14.90 0.10
CA ALA A 148 2.70 -14.07 0.73
C ALA A 148 1.27 -14.57 0.42
N ALA A 149 1.04 -14.99 -0.83
CA ALA A 149 -0.26 -15.52 -1.22
C ALA A 149 -0.57 -16.88 -0.58
N THR A 150 0.44 -17.74 -0.43
CA THR A 150 0.32 -19.02 0.26
C THR A 150 0.00 -18.81 1.74
N ASP A 151 0.67 -17.86 2.40
CA ASP A 151 0.36 -17.48 3.78
C ASP A 151 -1.08 -16.96 3.90
N ALA A 152 -1.47 -16.03 3.03
CA ALA A 152 -2.80 -15.42 3.04
C ALA A 152 -3.93 -16.42 2.78
N LEU A 153 -3.73 -17.42 1.91
CA LEU A 153 -4.68 -18.51 1.69
C LEU A 153 -4.93 -19.35 2.96
N ASN A 154 -3.96 -19.40 3.86
CA ASN A 154 -4.06 -20.05 5.16
C ASN A 154 -4.55 -19.11 6.27
N GLY A 155 -4.95 -17.88 5.94
CA GLY A 155 -5.35 -16.84 6.90
C GLY A 155 -4.18 -16.24 7.69
N CYS A 156 -2.95 -16.49 7.25
CA CYS A 156 -1.76 -15.95 7.88
C CYS A 156 -1.32 -14.69 7.16
N TYR A 157 -1.06 -13.64 7.92
CA TYR A 157 -0.37 -12.49 7.33
C TYR A 157 1.06 -12.88 6.97
N GLY A 158 1.76 -13.76 7.69
CA GLY A 158 3.18 -14.04 7.46
C GLY A 158 4.10 -13.13 8.29
N ASN A 159 5.40 -13.43 8.32
CA ASN A 159 6.39 -12.67 9.11
C ASN A 159 7.00 -11.55 8.27
N TYR A 160 6.44 -10.34 8.37
CA TYR A 160 7.00 -9.18 7.70
C TYR A 160 8.09 -8.53 8.54
N MET A 161 9.29 -8.40 7.96
CA MET A 161 10.35 -7.54 8.47
C MET A 161 9.84 -6.10 8.46
N SER A 162 9.46 -5.59 9.63
CA SER A 162 9.36 -4.16 9.86
C SER A 162 10.77 -3.59 9.75
N VAL A 163 11.21 -3.22 8.55
CA VAL A 163 12.33 -2.29 8.43
C VAL A 163 11.70 -0.90 8.52
N LEU A 164 11.69 -0.36 9.74
CA LEU A 164 11.69 1.08 9.95
C LEU A 164 12.94 1.68 9.30
#